data_AF-A0A959T238-F1
#
_entry.id   AF-A0A959T238-F1
#
_cell.length_a   1.000
_cell.length_b   1.000
_cell.length_c   1.000
_cell.angle_alpha   90.00
_cell.angle_beta   90.00
_cell.angle_gamma   90.00
#
_symmetry.space_group_name_H-M   'P 1'
#
loop_
_entity.id
_entity.type
_entity.pdbx_description
1 polymer ?
#
loop_
_entity_poly.entity_id
_entity_poly.type
_entity_poly.pdbx_seq_one_letter_code
_entity_poly.pdbx_strand_id
1 'polypeptide(L)'
;MTTEDFLAYLDEELLQPEQVKIDVDEWVYQAGLPDDLVVPTSDAFAKVEAELARWTSGTPAAELDTKGWTTFQWMHFLRHLPDPMTHEQLADLDGAFGFTQAGNSEVVAAWLEQCVRNDYEP
;
A
#
# COMPACT_ATOMS: atom_id res chain seq x y z
N MET A 1 -8.55 25.03 20.61
CA MET A 1 -9.41 24.50 19.55
C MET A 1 -9.69 23.06 19.90
N THR A 2 -10.93 22.78 20.28
CA THR A 2 -11.45 21.41 20.46
C THR A 2 -12.01 20.88 19.14
N THR A 3 -12.45 19.62 19.13
CA THR A 3 -13.18 19.06 17.99
C THR A 3 -14.42 19.90 17.69
N GLU A 4 -15.19 20.28 18.70
CA GLU A 4 -16.43 21.05 18.55
C GLU A 4 -16.17 22.46 18.01
N ASP A 5 -15.10 23.13 18.48
CA ASP A 5 -14.67 24.42 17.93
C ASP A 5 -14.31 24.30 16.44
N PHE A 6 -13.63 23.21 16.06
CA PHE A 6 -13.28 22.95 14.66
C PHE A 6 -14.51 22.62 13.81
N LEU A 7 -15.46 21.85 14.32
CA LEU A 7 -16.68 21.51 13.59
C LEU A 7 -17.56 22.73 13.32
N ALA A 8 -17.67 23.64 14.30
CA ALA A 8 -18.33 24.92 14.11
C ALA A 8 -17.64 25.75 13.02
N TYR A 9 -16.31 25.82 13.06
CA TYR A 9 -15.51 26.53 12.05
C TYR A 9 -15.62 25.89 10.65
N LEU A 10 -15.61 24.56 10.57
CA LEU A 10 -15.76 23.79 9.32
C LEU A 10 -17.13 24.03 8.66
N ASP A 11 -18.20 24.07 9.46
CA ASP A 11 -19.54 24.36 8.96
C ASP A 11 -19.65 25.80 8.45
N GLU A 12 -19.18 26.77 9.25
CA GLU A 12 -19.25 28.19 8.93
C GLU A 12 -18.42 28.58 7.69
N GLU A 13 -17.21 28.05 7.56
CA GLU A 13 -16.23 28.51 6.57
C GLU A 13 -16.15 27.63 5.32
N LEU A 14 -16.69 26.40 5.33
CA LEU A 14 -16.60 25.48 4.20
C LEU A 14 -17.93 24.82 3.83
N LEU A 15 -18.60 24.14 4.76
CA LEU A 15 -19.78 23.32 4.40
C LEU A 15 -20.97 24.17 3.97
N GLN A 16 -21.30 25.24 4.73
CA GLN A 16 -22.39 26.16 4.36
C GLN A 16 -22.06 26.96 3.09
N PRO A 17 -20.89 27.63 2.95
CA PRO A 17 -20.58 28.44 1.77
C PRO A 17 -20.51 27.64 0.47
N GLU A 18 -19.88 26.45 0.50
CA GLU A 18 -19.68 25.61 -0.68
C GLU A 18 -20.81 24.59 -0.88
N GLN A 19 -21.82 24.58 0.01
CA GLN A 19 -22.96 23.65 -0.01
C GLN A 19 -22.51 22.18 -0.11
N VAL A 20 -21.39 21.85 0.54
CA VAL A 20 -20.83 20.50 0.56
C VAL A 20 -21.69 19.63 1.48
N LYS A 21 -22.12 18.49 0.96
CA LYS A 21 -22.82 17.46 1.74
C LYS A 21 -21.83 16.35 2.05
N ILE A 22 -21.48 16.22 3.32
CA ILE A 22 -20.63 15.17 3.88
C ILE A 22 -21.18 14.80 5.25
N ASP A 23 -21.13 13.52 5.61
CA ASP A 23 -21.56 13.09 6.93
C ASP A 23 -20.45 13.32 7.97
N VAL A 24 -20.38 14.53 8.50
CA VAL A 24 -19.35 14.93 9.47
C VAL A 24 -19.38 14.07 10.73
N ASP A 25 -20.56 13.60 11.15
CA ASP A 25 -20.69 12.74 12.33
C ASP A 25 -20.04 11.38 12.08
N GLU A 26 -20.30 10.80 10.90
CA GLU A 26 -19.69 9.55 10.46
C GLU A 26 -18.16 9.65 10.39
N TRP A 27 -17.64 10.75 9.84
CA TRP A 27 -16.20 10.98 9.70
C TRP A 27 -15.46 11.20 11.03
N VAL A 28 -16.12 11.78 12.03
CA VAL A 28 -15.43 12.25 13.26
C VAL A 28 -15.70 11.35 14.46
N TYR A 29 -16.90 10.79 14.58
CA TYR A 29 -17.35 10.13 15.80
C TYR A 29 -17.69 8.64 15.62
N GLN A 30 -18.01 8.19 14.40
CA GLN A 30 -18.33 6.79 14.17
C GLN A 30 -17.08 5.93 13.95
N ALA A 31 -17.21 4.63 14.20
CA ALA A 31 -16.13 3.68 14.03
C ALA A 31 -16.07 3.16 12.58
N GLY A 32 -14.85 2.89 12.09
CA GLY A 32 -14.63 2.38 10.74
C GLY A 32 -14.28 3.48 9.74
N LEU A 33 -14.48 3.18 8.45
CA LEU A 33 -14.39 4.16 7.37
C LEU A 33 -15.81 4.49 6.91
N PRO A 34 -16.11 5.76 6.60
CA PRO A 34 -17.44 6.17 6.17
C PRO A 34 -17.77 5.67 4.76
N ASP A 35 -19.06 5.53 4.47
CA ASP A 35 -19.55 5.04 3.17
C ASP A 35 -19.24 6.00 2.01
N ASP A 36 -19.09 7.30 2.28
CA ASP A 36 -18.79 8.33 1.29
C ASP A 36 -17.28 8.56 1.06
N LEU A 37 -16.43 7.68 1.62
CA LEU A 37 -14.99 7.68 1.39
C LEU A 37 -14.65 7.60 -0.11
N VAL A 38 -13.81 8.54 -0.56
CA VAL A 38 -13.16 8.45 -1.86
C VAL A 38 -11.91 7.58 -1.73
N VAL A 39 -11.92 6.40 -2.37
CA VAL A 39 -10.76 5.50 -2.40
C VAL A 39 -9.67 6.10 -3.30
N PRO A 40 -8.47 6.41 -2.77
CA PRO A 40 -7.40 6.97 -3.58
C PRO A 40 -6.90 5.97 -4.64
N THR A 41 -6.65 6.46 -5.86
CA THR A 41 -6.07 5.67 -6.95
C THR A 41 -4.69 6.18 -7.32
N SER A 42 -3.81 5.30 -7.78
CA SER A 42 -2.43 5.65 -8.17
C SER A 42 -2.01 4.94 -9.45
N ASP A 43 -1.74 5.69 -10.51
CA ASP A 43 -1.21 5.16 -11.78
C ASP A 43 0.13 4.43 -11.58
N ALA A 44 0.94 4.87 -10.60
CA ALA A 44 2.20 4.22 -10.28
C ALA A 44 1.98 2.85 -9.63
N PHE A 45 0.97 2.70 -8.78
CA PHE A 45 0.60 1.42 -8.18
C PHE A 45 -0.09 0.49 -9.17
N ALA A 46 -0.92 1.02 -10.08
CA ALA A 46 -1.49 0.22 -11.16
C ALA A 46 -0.41 -0.46 -12.03
N LYS A 47 0.73 0.22 -12.27
CA LYS A 47 1.88 -0.38 -12.97
C LYS A 47 2.56 -1.47 -12.14
N VAL A 48 2.71 -1.25 -10.84
CA VAL A 48 3.26 -2.27 -9.92
C VAL A 48 2.37 -3.50 -9.88
N GLU A 49 1.05 -3.33 -9.83
CA GLU A 49 0.07 -4.41 -9.83
C GLU A 49 0.10 -5.21 -11.14
N ALA A 50 0.32 -4.54 -12.28
CA ALA A 50 0.52 -5.23 -13.56
C ALA A 50 1.78 -6.11 -13.55
N GLU A 51 2.90 -5.62 -13.00
CA GLU A 51 4.13 -6.39 -12.87
C GLU A 51 4.00 -7.52 -11.84
N LEU A 52 3.29 -7.29 -10.73
CA LEU A 52 2.94 -8.33 -9.77
C LEU A 52 2.12 -9.45 -10.43
N ALA A 53 1.09 -9.10 -11.21
CA ALA A 53 0.28 -10.08 -11.93
C ALA A 53 1.13 -10.88 -12.94
N ARG A 54 2.05 -10.22 -13.65
CA ARG A 54 3.01 -10.89 -14.55
C ARG A 54 3.87 -11.89 -13.77
N TRP A 55 4.41 -11.49 -12.63
CA TRP A 55 5.22 -12.35 -11.79
C TRP A 55 4.42 -13.55 -11.26
N THR A 56 3.21 -13.32 -10.74
CA THR A 56 2.32 -14.39 -10.26
C THR A 56 1.93 -15.37 -11.38
N SER A 57 1.90 -14.93 -12.64
CA SER A 57 1.67 -15.80 -13.81
C SER A 57 2.89 -16.62 -14.25
N GLY A 58 4.04 -16.49 -13.57
CA GLY A 58 5.26 -17.26 -13.82
C GLY A 58 6.36 -16.51 -14.56
N THR A 59 6.24 -15.19 -14.73
CA THR A 59 7.36 -14.37 -15.24
C THR A 59 8.47 -14.31 -14.18
N PRO A 60 9.74 -14.59 -14.52
CA PRO A 60 10.85 -14.47 -13.57
C PRO A 60 10.98 -13.06 -13.00
N ALA A 61 11.33 -12.92 -11.73
CA ALA A 61 11.47 -11.62 -11.06
C ALA A 61 12.45 -10.67 -11.79
N ALA A 62 13.54 -11.22 -12.35
CA ALA A 62 14.53 -10.46 -13.10
C ALA A 62 14.01 -9.82 -14.41
N GLU A 63 12.84 -10.25 -14.91
CA GLU A 63 12.21 -9.73 -16.13
C GLU A 63 11.09 -8.70 -15.85
N LEU A 64 10.88 -8.33 -14.58
CA LEU A 64 9.92 -7.30 -14.20
C LEU A 64 10.47 -5.90 -14.47
N ASP A 65 9.61 -5.00 -14.94
CA ASP A 65 9.98 -3.59 -15.16
C ASP A 65 9.91 -2.79 -13.85
N THR A 66 10.94 -2.96 -13.03
CA THR A 66 11.06 -2.32 -11.72
C THR A 66 11.95 -1.07 -11.73
N LYS A 67 12.41 -0.67 -12.92
CA LYS A 67 13.39 0.42 -13.05
C LYS A 67 12.76 1.75 -12.61
N GLY A 68 13.41 2.40 -11.65
CA GLY A 68 12.97 3.70 -11.13
C GLY A 68 11.82 3.61 -10.13
N TRP A 69 11.47 2.42 -9.65
CA TRP A 69 10.52 2.28 -8.56
C TRP A 69 11.01 3.00 -7.31
N THR A 70 10.09 3.74 -6.70
CA THR A 70 10.28 4.37 -5.40
C THR A 70 10.09 3.36 -4.27
N THR A 71 10.49 3.73 -3.05
CA THR A 71 10.21 2.91 -1.85
C THR A 71 8.74 2.58 -1.70
N PHE A 72 7.82 3.50 -2.01
CA PHE A 72 6.39 3.24 -1.92
C PHE A 72 5.91 2.17 -2.91
N GLN A 73 6.47 2.14 -4.12
CA GLN A 73 6.16 1.11 -5.11
C GLN A 73 6.69 -0.27 -4.69
N TRP A 74 7.90 -0.32 -4.13
CA TRP A 74 8.44 -1.55 -3.55
C TRP A 74 7.60 -2.07 -2.38
N MET A 75 7.20 -1.19 -1.46
CA MET A 75 6.31 -1.56 -0.37
C MET A 75 4.95 -2.05 -0.88
N HIS A 76 4.38 -1.39 -1.90
CA HIS A 76 3.13 -1.81 -2.51
C HIS A 76 3.27 -3.21 -3.10
N PHE A 77 4.34 -3.46 -3.87
CA PHE A 77 4.64 -4.78 -4.43
C PHE A 77 4.75 -5.85 -3.34
N LEU A 78 5.60 -5.63 -2.34
CA LEU A 78 5.85 -6.60 -1.27
C LEU A 78 4.61 -6.90 -0.43
N ARG A 79 3.78 -5.90 -0.13
CA ARG A 79 2.56 -6.09 0.68
C ARG A 79 1.42 -6.77 -0.07
N HIS A 80 1.47 -6.76 -1.41
CA HIS A 80 0.47 -7.40 -2.26
C HIS A 80 0.95 -8.73 -2.87
N LEU A 81 2.13 -9.22 -2.47
CA LEU A 81 2.55 -10.57 -2.81
C LEU A 81 1.47 -11.59 -2.38
N PRO A 82 1.22 -12.62 -3.20
CA PRO A 82 0.21 -13.63 -2.88
C PRO A 82 0.59 -14.38 -1.60
N ASP A 83 -0.40 -14.98 -0.96
CA ASP A 83 -0.23 -15.87 0.19
C ASP A 83 -1.11 -17.10 -0.05
N PRO A 84 -0.57 -18.33 -0.11
CA PRO A 84 0.83 -18.72 0.18
C PRO A 84 1.80 -18.57 -1.01
N MET A 85 3.10 -18.51 -0.71
CA MET A 85 4.22 -18.54 -1.67
C MET A 85 5.13 -19.74 -1.43
N THR A 86 5.79 -20.20 -2.49
CA THR A 86 6.85 -21.21 -2.38
C THR A 86 8.18 -20.57 -2.02
N HIS A 87 9.09 -21.35 -1.41
CA HIS A 87 10.46 -20.90 -1.15
C HIS A 87 11.22 -20.55 -2.44
N GLU A 88 10.92 -21.24 -3.55
CA GLU A 88 11.50 -20.93 -4.86
C GLU A 88 11.08 -19.54 -5.37
N GLN A 89 9.81 -19.17 -5.16
CA GLN A 89 9.30 -17.86 -5.52
C GLN A 89 9.94 -16.74 -4.68
N LEU A 90 10.12 -16.98 -3.37
CA LEU A 90 10.79 -16.03 -2.49
C LEU A 90 12.28 -15.88 -2.85
N ALA A 91 12.96 -16.99 -3.14
CA ALA A 91 14.34 -16.97 -3.58
C ALA A 91 14.53 -16.26 -4.94
N ASP A 92 13.59 -16.40 -5.87
CA ASP A 92 13.58 -15.67 -7.16
C ASP A 92 13.51 -14.14 -6.92
N LEU A 93 12.60 -13.70 -6.06
CA LEU A 93 12.45 -12.30 -5.70
C LEU A 93 13.68 -11.72 -4.99
N ASP A 94 14.18 -12.42 -3.97
CA ASP A 94 15.35 -11.94 -3.22
C ASP A 94 16.62 -11.98 -4.07
N GLY A 95 16.77 -13.00 -4.92
CA GLY A 95 17.88 -13.09 -5.87
C GLY A 95 17.87 -11.97 -6.91
N ALA A 96 16.69 -11.56 -7.38
CA ALA A 96 16.56 -10.49 -8.37
C ALA A 96 16.71 -9.08 -7.78
N PHE A 97 16.19 -8.85 -6.57
CA PHE A 97 16.05 -7.49 -6.01
C PHE A 97 16.85 -7.24 -4.73
N GLY A 98 17.41 -8.27 -4.10
CA GLY A 98 18.26 -8.16 -2.92
C GLY A 98 17.55 -7.58 -1.69
N PHE A 99 16.31 -7.98 -1.45
CA PHE A 99 15.48 -7.43 -0.37
C PHE A 99 16.06 -7.70 1.01
N THR A 100 16.66 -8.87 1.23
CA THR A 100 17.32 -9.24 2.50
C THR A 100 18.49 -8.30 2.84
N GLN A 101 19.17 -7.76 1.83
CA GLN A 101 20.33 -6.86 2.00
C GLN A 101 19.99 -5.39 1.72
N ALA A 102 18.70 -5.05 1.56
CA ALA A 102 18.30 -3.70 1.25
C ALA A 102 18.66 -2.72 2.38
N GLY A 103 19.17 -1.54 2.02
CA GLY A 103 19.52 -0.52 3.02
C GLY A 103 18.32 0.24 3.61
N ASN A 104 17.13 0.10 3.02
CA ASN A 104 15.92 0.78 3.47
C ASN A 104 15.11 -0.14 4.40
N SER A 105 14.97 0.25 5.66
CA SER A 105 14.31 -0.55 6.69
C SER A 105 12.84 -0.86 6.39
N GLU A 106 12.12 -0.01 5.67
CA GLU A 106 10.71 -0.28 5.29
C GLU A 106 10.61 -1.43 4.30
N VAL A 107 11.54 -1.50 3.33
CA VAL A 107 11.61 -2.57 2.35
C VAL A 107 12.01 -3.88 3.03
N VAL A 108 13.03 -3.84 3.89
CA VAL A 108 13.47 -5.01 4.65
C VAL A 108 12.36 -5.53 5.56
N ALA A 109 11.66 -4.65 6.29
CA ALA A 109 10.58 -5.05 7.17
C ALA A 109 9.42 -5.71 6.40
N ALA A 110 8.99 -5.11 5.29
CA ALA A 110 7.96 -5.69 4.44
C ALA A 110 8.38 -7.04 3.83
N TRP A 111 9.66 -7.19 3.48
CA TRP A 111 10.20 -8.46 2.99
C TRP A 111 10.25 -9.55 4.06
N LEU A 112 10.78 -9.23 5.25
CA LEU A 112 10.88 -10.19 6.36
C LEU A 112 9.50 -10.63 6.86
N GLU A 113 8.49 -9.77 6.79
CA GLU A 113 7.10 -10.16 7.05
C GLU A 113 6.64 -11.27 6.11
N GLN A 114 6.95 -11.16 4.81
CA GLN A 114 6.63 -12.22 3.84
C GLN A 114 7.45 -13.49 4.07
N CYS A 115 8.72 -13.36 4.48
CA CYS A 115 9.55 -14.51 4.83
C CYS A 115 8.95 -15.30 6.01
N VAL A 116 8.55 -14.59 7.07
CA VAL A 116 7.94 -15.19 8.27
C VAL A 116 6.61 -15.87 7.94
N ARG A 117 5.74 -15.25 7.13
CA ARG A 117 4.45 -15.83 6.72
C ARG A 117 4.60 -17.14 5.94
N ASN A 118 5.71 -17.31 5.22
CA ASN A 118 5.97 -18.45 4.35
C ASN A 118 7.07 -19.40 4.87
N ASP A 119 7.46 -19.26 6.14
CA ASP A 119 8.54 -20.06 6.77
C ASP A 119 9.83 -20.11 5.93
N TYR A 120 10.20 -18.98 5.31
CA TYR A 120 11.40 -18.84 4.48
C TYR A 120 12.55 -18.23 5.29
N GLU A 121 13.72 -18.87 5.23
CA GLU A 121 14.97 -18.39 5.80
C GLU A 121 15.88 -17.88 4.66
N PRO A 122 16.07 -16.55 4.51
CA PRO A 122 16.92 -15.96 3.48
C PRO A 122 18.42 -16.19 3.69
#